data_AF-A0A8B9KZU9-F1
#
_entry.id   AF-A0A8B9KZU9-F1
#
_cell.length_a   1.000
_cell.length_b   1.000
_cell.length_c   1.000
_cell.angle_alpha   90.00
_cell.angle_beta   90.00
_cell.angle_gamma   90.00
#
_symmetry.space_group_name_H-M   'P 1'
#
loop_
_entity.id
_entity.type
_entity.pdbx_description
1 polymer ?
#
loop_
_entity_poly.entity_id
_entity_poly.type
_entity_poly.pdbx_seq_one_letter_code
_entity_poly.pdbx_strand_id
1 'polypeptide(L)'
;KMKSTAQLNAIIAASASVKSSPKLKRMLEIILALGNYMNSSKRGSVYGFKLQSLDLLLDTKSTDRKMTLLHYIALIVKEKYPELANFFNELHFVDKAAAVSLENVLLDVKELGKGMELIRRECSLHDHAVLKNFLQSSDQQLDKLQKDAKTAEEAFNAVVMYFGESPKTTPPSVFFPVFVRFIKAYKVQL
;
A
#
# COMPACT_ATOMS: atom_id res chain seq x y z
N LYS A 1 8.48 1.57 22.12
CA LYS A 1 9.09 0.37 21.47
C LYS A 1 8.20 -0.36 20.45
N MET A 2 6.86 -0.18 20.37
CA MET A 2 5.99 -0.97 19.46
C MET A 2 5.49 -0.26 18.18
N LYS A 3 5.72 1.05 18.03
CA LYS A 3 5.11 1.84 16.94
C LYS A 3 5.72 1.49 15.57
N SER A 4 7.05 1.48 15.47
CA SER A 4 7.76 1.25 14.20
C SER A 4 7.51 -0.15 13.65
N THR A 5 7.55 -1.20 14.49
CA THR A 5 7.26 -2.58 14.04
C THR A 5 5.85 -2.73 13.48
N ALA A 6 4.84 -2.13 14.13
CA ALA A 6 3.47 -2.18 13.64
C ALA A 6 3.30 -1.42 12.31
N GLN A 7 4.01 -0.31 12.14
CA GLN A 7 4.00 0.47 10.90
C GLN A 7 4.67 -0.29 9.74
N LEU A 8 5.82 -0.91 9.98
CA LEU A 8 6.52 -1.75 8.99
C LEU A 8 5.65 -2.94 8.57
N ASN A 9 5.07 -3.65 9.54
CA ASN A 9 4.17 -4.77 9.25
C ASN A 9 2.93 -4.35 8.46
N ALA A 10 2.36 -3.18 8.75
CA ALA A 10 1.23 -2.65 7.99
C ALA A 10 1.63 -2.37 6.53
N ILE A 11 2.81 -1.79 6.27
CA ILE A 11 3.32 -1.57 4.92
C ILE A 11 3.54 -2.91 4.20
N ILE A 12 4.24 -3.86 4.83
CA ILE A 12 4.51 -5.17 4.24
C ILE A 12 3.19 -5.87 3.85
N ALA A 13 2.24 -5.95 4.78
CA ALA A 13 0.97 -6.62 4.58
C ALA A 13 0.11 -5.92 3.52
N ALA A 14 0.02 -4.59 3.56
CA ALA A 14 -0.74 -3.82 2.57
C ALA A 14 -0.12 -3.92 1.17
N SER A 15 1.19 -3.74 1.04
CA SER A 15 1.90 -3.87 -0.23
C SER A 15 1.76 -5.26 -0.83
N ALA A 16 1.95 -6.31 -0.03
CA ALA A 16 1.82 -7.69 -0.49
C ALA A 16 0.38 -7.99 -0.93
N SER A 17 -0.61 -7.64 -0.10
CA SER A 17 -2.02 -7.95 -0.38
C SER A 17 -2.58 -7.21 -1.59
N VAL A 18 -2.22 -5.93 -1.76
CA VAL A 18 -2.60 -5.14 -2.94
C VAL A 18 -1.95 -5.70 -4.21
N LYS A 19 -0.66 -6.09 -4.14
CA LYS A 19 0.06 -6.63 -5.31
C LYS A 19 -0.42 -8.03 -5.71
N SER A 20 -0.79 -8.87 -4.75
CA SER A 20 -1.13 -10.27 -5.00
C SER A 20 -2.63 -10.54 -5.20
N SER A 21 -3.51 -9.56 -4.97
CA SER A 21 -4.96 -9.73 -5.10
C SER A 21 -5.39 -10.01 -6.56
N PRO A 22 -5.83 -11.24 -6.89
CA PRO A 22 -6.36 -11.54 -8.22
C PRO A 22 -7.68 -10.80 -8.48
N LYS A 23 -8.50 -10.59 -7.46
CA LYS A 23 -9.80 -9.91 -7.62
C LYS A 23 -9.61 -8.43 -7.94
N LEU A 24 -8.64 -7.77 -7.30
CA LEU A 24 -8.29 -6.39 -7.64
C LEU A 24 -7.81 -6.28 -9.09
N LYS A 25 -6.92 -7.19 -9.53
CA LYS A 25 -6.46 -7.21 -10.91
C LYS A 25 -7.64 -7.33 -11.89
N ARG A 26 -8.56 -8.26 -11.64
CA ARG A 26 -9.74 -8.45 -12.49
C ARG A 26 -10.67 -7.23 -12.48
N MET A 27 -10.85 -6.59 -11.33
CA MET A 27 -11.60 -5.34 -11.20
C MET A 27 -10.99 -4.22 -12.06
N LEU A 28 -9.67 -4.07 -12.06
CA LEU A 28 -8.96 -3.08 -12.87
C LEU A 28 -9.04 -3.39 -14.37
N GLU A 29 -9.03 -4.67 -14.75
CA GLU A 29 -9.24 -5.09 -16.14
C GLU A 29 -10.65 -4.71 -16.64
N ILE A 30 -11.69 -4.87 -15.82
CA ILE A 30 -13.07 -4.43 -16.15
C ILE A 30 -13.11 -2.91 -16.34
N ILE A 31 -12.49 -2.17 -15.43
CA ILE A 31 -12.39 -0.69 -15.52
C ILE A 31 -11.67 -0.29 -16.81
N LEU A 32 -10.55 -0.94 -17.14
CA LEU A 32 -9.80 -0.67 -18.37
C LEU A 32 -10.65 -0.94 -19.62
N ALA A 33 -11.36 -2.07 -19.66
CA ALA A 33 -12.21 -2.44 -20.79
C ALA A 33 -13.35 -1.42 -20.99
N LEU A 34 -14.02 -1.02 -19.92
CA LEU A 34 -15.09 0.00 -19.96
C LEU A 34 -14.54 1.37 -20.37
N GLY A 35 -13.41 1.78 -19.78
CA GLY A 35 -12.74 3.04 -20.12
C GLY A 35 -12.31 3.10 -21.59
N ASN A 36 -11.77 2.00 -22.12
CA ASN A 36 -11.42 1.87 -23.54
C ASN A 36 -12.66 1.94 -24.44
N TYR A 37 -13.74 1.24 -24.09
CA TYR A 37 -14.97 1.29 -24.85
C TYR A 37 -15.51 2.73 -24.95
N MET A 38 -15.57 3.44 -23.82
CA MET A 38 -16.04 4.83 -23.76
C MET A 38 -15.14 5.83 -24.51
N ASN A 39 -13.81 5.63 -24.49
CA ASN A 39 -12.84 6.57 -25.09
C ASN A 39 -12.36 6.19 -26.49
N SER A 40 -12.81 5.05 -27.02
CA SER A 40 -12.40 4.48 -28.31
C SER A 40 -12.56 5.45 -29.49
N SER A 41 -13.54 6.34 -29.43
CA SER A 41 -13.86 7.30 -30.49
C SER A 41 -12.88 8.47 -30.63
N LYS A 42 -12.02 8.75 -29.62
CA LYS A 42 -11.14 9.93 -29.63
C LYS A 42 -9.67 9.67 -29.27
N ARG A 43 -9.36 8.60 -28.53
CA ARG A 43 -8.02 8.40 -27.94
C ARG A 43 -7.39 7.03 -28.22
N GLY A 44 -8.05 6.19 -29.03
CA GLY A 44 -7.58 4.83 -29.32
C GLY A 44 -7.71 3.88 -28.11
N SER A 45 -7.13 2.69 -28.24
CA SER A 45 -7.12 1.65 -27.19
C SER A 45 -5.84 1.76 -26.36
N VAL A 46 -5.96 1.83 -25.03
CA VAL A 46 -4.82 1.82 -24.10
C VAL A 46 -4.71 0.50 -23.36
N TYR A 47 -3.49 0.15 -22.96
CA TYR A 47 -3.20 -1.10 -22.23
C TYR A 47 -3.20 -0.94 -20.70
N GLY A 48 -3.43 0.27 -20.19
CA GLY A 48 -3.42 0.57 -18.77
C GLY A 48 -3.76 2.03 -18.49
N PHE A 49 -3.92 2.35 -17.21
CA PHE A 49 -4.18 3.71 -16.73
C PHE A 49 -3.39 3.99 -15.44
N LYS A 50 -3.17 5.27 -15.14
CA LYS A 50 -2.54 5.69 -13.87
C LYS A 50 -3.54 5.54 -12.72
N LEU A 51 -3.05 5.19 -11.53
CA LEU A 51 -3.92 4.86 -10.38
C LEU A 51 -4.90 6.00 -10.01
N GLN A 52 -4.48 7.25 -10.18
CA GLN A 52 -5.31 8.44 -10.00
C GLN A 52 -6.61 8.43 -10.83
N SER A 53 -6.66 7.70 -11.95
CA SER A 53 -7.89 7.55 -12.74
C SER A 53 -9.02 6.86 -11.98
N LEU A 54 -8.73 6.13 -10.89
CA LEU A 54 -9.77 5.55 -10.02
C LEU A 54 -10.63 6.62 -9.36
N ASP A 55 -10.06 7.79 -9.02
CA ASP A 55 -10.81 8.90 -8.44
C ASP A 55 -11.83 9.48 -9.46
N LEU A 56 -11.50 9.46 -10.76
CA LEU A 56 -12.38 9.96 -11.83
C LEU A 56 -13.63 9.10 -12.06
N LEU A 57 -13.62 7.84 -11.62
CA LEU A 57 -14.79 6.95 -11.73
C LEU A 57 -15.97 7.43 -10.89
N LEU A 58 -15.70 8.18 -9.82
CA LEU A 58 -16.71 8.78 -8.97
C LEU A 58 -17.35 10.02 -9.62
N ASP A 59 -16.54 10.76 -10.39
CA ASP A 59 -16.94 12.03 -11.01
C ASP A 59 -17.66 11.83 -12.35
N THR A 60 -17.37 10.71 -13.03
CA THR A 60 -17.96 10.40 -14.34
C THR A 60 -19.41 9.96 -14.15
N LYS A 61 -20.36 10.82 -14.52
CA LYS A 61 -21.80 10.55 -14.42
C LYS A 61 -22.41 10.22 -15.78
N SER A 62 -23.51 9.47 -15.74
CA SER A 62 -24.39 9.28 -16.89
C SER A 62 -24.97 10.61 -17.39
N THR A 63 -25.46 10.63 -18.63
CA THR A 63 -26.09 11.80 -19.25
C THR A 63 -27.26 12.35 -18.42
N ASP A 64 -28.03 11.47 -17.79
CA ASP A 64 -29.15 11.82 -16.91
C ASP A 64 -28.73 12.14 -15.46
N ARG A 65 -27.42 12.08 -15.16
CA ARG A 65 -26.80 12.29 -13.84
C ARG A 65 -27.33 11.41 -12.71
N LYS A 66 -28.05 10.33 -13.02
CA LYS A 66 -28.62 9.42 -12.03
C LYS A 66 -27.62 8.38 -11.52
N MET A 67 -26.62 8.03 -12.31
CA MET A 67 -25.59 7.05 -11.93
C MET A 67 -24.18 7.57 -12.20
N THR A 68 -23.22 7.11 -11.40
CA THR A 68 -21.79 7.26 -11.68
C THR A 68 -21.27 6.04 -12.44
N LEU A 69 -20.12 6.18 -13.09
CA LEU A 69 -19.45 5.04 -13.73
C LEU A 69 -19.11 3.96 -12.70
N LEU A 70 -18.70 4.37 -11.48
CA LEU A 70 -18.48 3.43 -10.39
C LEU A 70 -19.74 2.65 -10.00
N HIS A 71 -20.91 3.30 -9.96
CA HIS A 71 -22.19 2.64 -9.73
C HIS A 71 -22.48 1.58 -10.79
N TYR A 72 -22.31 1.95 -12.07
CA TYR A 72 -22.51 1.04 -13.18
C TYR A 72 -21.55 -0.17 -13.14
N ILE A 73 -20.28 0.06 -12.78
CA ILE A 73 -19.31 -1.03 -12.60
C ILE A 73 -19.75 -1.96 -11.46
N ALA A 74 -20.23 -1.42 -10.34
CA ALA A 74 -20.73 -2.24 -9.22
C ALA A 74 -21.91 -3.14 -9.64
N LEU A 75 -22.84 -2.62 -10.45
CA LEU A 75 -23.93 -3.42 -11.03
C LEU A 75 -23.41 -4.54 -11.93
N ILE A 76 -22.50 -4.23 -12.87
CA ILE A 76 -21.89 -5.25 -13.74
C ILE A 76 -21.20 -6.33 -12.93
N VAL A 77 -20.43 -5.94 -11.91
CA VAL A 77 -19.74 -6.88 -11.04
C VAL A 77 -20.75 -7.77 -10.32
N LYS A 78 -21.82 -7.21 -9.75
CA LYS A 78 -22.86 -7.98 -9.06
C LYS A 78 -23.57 -8.98 -9.97
N GLU A 79 -23.85 -8.60 -11.22
CA GLU A 79 -24.59 -9.45 -12.16
C GLU A 79 -23.73 -10.48 -12.88
N LYS A 80 -22.51 -10.11 -13.30
CA LYS A 80 -21.66 -10.93 -14.19
C LYS A 80 -20.45 -11.53 -13.49
N TYR A 81 -19.99 -10.93 -12.41
CA TYR A 81 -18.76 -11.31 -11.69
C TYR A 81 -18.97 -11.28 -10.16
N PRO A 82 -19.99 -11.98 -9.62
CA PRO A 82 -20.35 -11.88 -8.21
C PRO A 82 -19.20 -12.23 -7.25
N GLU A 83 -18.24 -13.05 -7.70
CA GLU A 83 -17.02 -13.38 -6.99
C GLU A 83 -16.10 -12.17 -6.72
N LEU A 84 -16.21 -11.10 -7.51
CA LEU A 84 -15.45 -9.86 -7.37
C LEU A 84 -16.15 -8.84 -6.46
N ALA A 85 -17.42 -9.03 -6.10
CA ALA A 85 -18.19 -8.07 -5.30
C ALA A 85 -17.54 -7.77 -3.93
N ASN A 86 -16.71 -8.68 -3.43
CA ASN A 86 -15.96 -8.56 -2.19
C ASN A 86 -14.43 -8.48 -2.41
N PHE A 87 -13.95 -7.99 -3.56
CA PHE A 87 -12.52 -7.88 -3.87
C PHE A 87 -11.72 -7.16 -2.77
N PHE A 88 -12.34 -6.16 -2.13
CA PHE A 88 -11.73 -5.37 -1.07
C PHE A 88 -11.38 -6.18 0.19
N ASN A 89 -11.93 -7.38 0.37
CA ASN A 89 -11.56 -8.27 1.48
C ASN A 89 -10.15 -8.86 1.30
N GLU A 90 -9.60 -8.84 0.09
CA GLU A 90 -8.22 -9.29 -0.14
C GLU A 90 -7.19 -8.21 0.23
N LEU A 91 -7.62 -6.95 0.34
CA LEU A 91 -6.75 -5.80 0.60
C LEU A 91 -6.72 -5.50 2.10
N HIS A 92 -5.61 -5.85 2.74
CA HIS A 92 -5.47 -5.74 4.19
C HIS A 92 -4.61 -4.55 4.57
N PHE A 93 -4.90 -3.93 5.71
CA PHE A 93 -4.08 -2.87 6.32
C PHE A 93 -3.87 -1.60 5.45
N VAL A 94 -4.55 -1.46 4.31
CA VAL A 94 -4.40 -0.29 3.41
C VAL A 94 -4.66 1.05 4.10
N ASP A 95 -5.66 1.13 4.98
CA ASP A 95 -5.96 2.33 5.77
C ASP A 95 -4.84 2.68 6.76
N LYS A 96 -4.23 1.64 7.37
CA LYS A 96 -3.14 1.82 8.33
C LYS A 96 -1.85 2.20 7.61
N ALA A 97 -1.56 1.54 6.50
CA ALA A 97 -0.40 1.82 5.65
C ALA A 97 -0.45 3.23 5.05
N ALA A 98 -1.64 3.73 4.71
CA ALA A 98 -1.85 5.11 4.26
C ALA A 98 -1.42 6.17 5.29
N ALA A 99 -1.44 5.87 6.58
CA ALA A 99 -1.03 6.79 7.64
C ALA A 99 0.46 6.68 8.00
N VAL A 100 1.22 5.78 7.35
CA VAL A 100 2.63 5.54 7.67
C VAL A 100 3.53 6.48 6.85
N SER A 101 4.37 7.24 7.56
CA SER A 101 5.54 7.88 6.94
C SER A 101 6.70 6.87 6.89
N LEU A 102 6.82 6.14 5.79
CA LEU A 102 7.85 5.10 5.65
C LEU A 102 9.26 5.69 5.74
N GLU A 103 9.50 6.85 5.13
CA GLU A 103 10.79 7.55 5.20
C GLU A 103 11.23 7.80 6.65
N ASN A 104 10.35 8.36 7.47
CA ASN A 104 10.65 8.61 8.89
C ASN A 104 10.91 7.30 9.64
N VAL A 105 10.14 6.25 9.37
CA VAL A 105 10.35 4.95 10.03
C VAL A 105 11.71 4.36 9.65
N LEU A 106 12.13 4.45 8.39
CA LEU A 106 13.44 3.97 7.95
C LEU A 106 14.59 4.78 8.58
N LEU A 107 14.43 6.10 8.70
CA LEU A 107 15.39 6.97 9.40
C LEU A 107 15.49 6.60 10.88
N ASP A 108 14.38 6.42 11.57
CA ASP A 108 14.35 6.01 12.99
C ASP A 108 15.09 4.68 13.21
N VAL A 109 14.86 3.70 12.33
CA VAL A 109 15.54 2.38 12.40
C VAL A 109 17.05 2.52 12.17
N LYS A 110 17.47 3.40 11.26
CA LYS A 110 18.89 3.68 11.00
C LYS A 110 19.57 4.36 12.21
N GLU A 111 18.92 5.34 12.82
CA GLU A 111 19.45 6.02 14.00
C GLU A 111 19.50 5.09 15.23
N LEU A 112 18.51 4.21 15.40
CA LEU A 112 18.58 3.15 16.41
C LEU A 112 19.78 2.21 16.19
N GLY A 113 20.07 1.87 14.93
CA GLY A 113 21.25 1.09 14.56
C GLY A 113 22.56 1.76 15.00
N LYS A 114 22.74 3.04 14.66
CA LYS A 114 23.90 3.82 15.11
C LYS A 114 24.00 3.92 16.63
N GLY A 115 22.87 4.13 17.31
CA GLY A 115 22.82 4.18 18.77
C GLY A 115 23.28 2.87 19.42
N MET A 116 22.89 1.72 18.86
CA MET A 116 23.34 0.41 19.33
C MET A 116 24.84 0.17 19.07
N GLU A 117 25.39 0.66 17.95
CA GLU A 117 26.83 0.60 17.70
C GLU A 117 27.63 1.40 18.73
N LEU A 118 27.15 2.58 19.13
CA LEU A 118 27.77 3.37 20.19
C LEU A 118 27.76 2.62 21.53
N ILE A 119 26.62 2.02 21.91
CA ILE A 119 26.52 1.22 23.15
C ILE A 119 27.49 0.02 23.10
N ARG A 120 27.62 -0.63 21.95
CA ARG A 120 28.56 -1.74 21.75
C ARG A 120 30.01 -1.29 21.92
N ARG A 121 30.37 -0.11 21.39
CA ARG A 121 31.71 0.48 21.57
C ARG A 121 31.99 0.79 23.03
N GLU A 122 31.09 1.48 23.73
CA GLU A 122 31.26 1.81 25.15
C GLU A 122 31.38 0.56 26.03
N CYS A 123 30.56 -0.46 25.77
CA CYS A 123 30.61 -1.74 26.48
C CYS A 123 31.91 -2.53 26.22
N SER A 124 32.61 -2.26 25.10
CA SER A 124 33.91 -2.87 24.79
C SER A 124 35.07 -2.18 25.52
N LEU A 125 34.92 -0.89 25.82
CA LEU A 125 35.91 -0.08 26.53
C LEU A 125 35.77 -0.20 28.06
N HIS A 126 34.54 -0.42 28.53
CA HIS A 126 34.22 -0.52 29.94
C HIS A 126 33.40 -1.78 30.23
N ASP A 127 33.83 -2.60 31.20
CA ASP A 127 33.13 -3.83 31.57
C ASP A 127 31.88 -3.54 32.42
N HIS A 128 30.76 -3.24 31.74
CA HIS A 128 29.48 -2.95 32.39
C HIS A 128 28.50 -4.10 32.16
N ALA A 129 28.26 -4.90 33.20
CA ALA A 129 27.31 -6.04 33.16
C ALA A 129 25.90 -5.63 32.69
N VAL A 130 25.44 -4.41 33.05
CA VAL A 130 24.15 -3.87 32.62
C VAL A 130 24.10 -3.64 31.11
N LEU A 131 25.17 -3.11 30.51
CA LEU A 131 25.25 -2.87 29.07
C LEU A 131 25.33 -4.20 28.30
N LYS A 132 26.08 -5.18 28.79
CA LYS A 132 26.14 -6.52 28.21
C LYS A 132 24.75 -7.19 28.16
N ASN A 133 24.02 -7.15 29.28
CA ASN A 133 22.66 -7.72 29.35
C ASN A 133 21.68 -6.97 28.42
N PHE A 134 21.78 -5.64 28.36
CA PHE A 134 20.97 -4.85 27.44
C PHE A 134 21.26 -5.18 25.98
N LEU A 135 22.53 -5.27 25.58
CA LEU A 135 22.96 -5.63 24.22
C LEU A 135 22.43 -7.02 23.83
N GLN A 136 22.59 -8.03 24.69
CA GLN A 136 22.09 -9.39 24.43
C GLN A 136 20.57 -9.41 24.17
N SER A 137 19.80 -8.63 24.92
CA SER A 137 18.33 -8.57 24.75
C SER A 137 17.88 -7.69 23.58
N SER A 138 18.67 -6.68 23.21
CA SER A 138 18.27 -5.66 22.23
C SER A 138 18.81 -5.90 20.83
N ASP A 139 19.94 -6.61 20.67
CA ASP A 139 20.52 -6.92 19.35
C ASP A 139 19.54 -7.72 18.49
N GLN A 140 18.92 -8.77 19.03
CA GLN A 140 17.93 -9.56 18.28
C GLN A 140 16.70 -8.73 17.87
N GLN A 141 16.29 -7.77 18.71
CA GLN A 141 15.15 -6.90 18.40
C GLN A 141 15.52 -5.90 17.30
N LEU A 142 16.73 -5.33 17.35
CA LEU A 142 17.22 -4.41 16.32
C LEU A 142 17.43 -5.13 14.99
N ASP A 143 18.05 -6.30 14.99
CA ASP A 143 18.25 -7.11 13.78
C ASP A 143 16.94 -7.44 13.09
N LYS A 144 15.93 -7.84 13.88
CA LYS A 144 14.58 -8.09 13.36
C LYS A 144 13.99 -6.80 12.77
N LEU A 145 14.08 -5.68 13.49
CA LEU A 145 13.53 -4.40 13.04
C LEU A 145 14.20 -3.91 11.74
N GLN A 146 15.50 -4.09 11.60
CA GLN A 146 16.24 -3.74 10.38
C GLN A 146 15.85 -4.62 9.19
N LYS A 147 15.67 -5.93 9.42
CA LYS A 147 15.17 -6.85 8.38
C LYS A 147 13.74 -6.48 7.96
N ASP A 148 12.85 -6.26 8.92
CA ASP A 148 11.47 -5.85 8.66
C ASP A 148 11.44 -4.51 7.90
N ALA A 149 12.32 -3.57 8.24
CA ALA A 149 12.43 -2.27 7.57
C ALA A 149 12.82 -2.42 6.09
N LYS A 150 13.86 -3.23 5.82
CA LYS A 150 14.29 -3.53 4.46
C LYS A 150 13.19 -4.22 3.65
N THR A 151 12.53 -5.23 4.23
CA THR A 151 11.42 -5.93 3.58
C THR A 151 10.24 -5.00 3.30
N ALA A 152 9.92 -4.08 4.22
CA ALA A 152 8.86 -3.09 4.00
C ALA A 152 9.18 -2.15 2.84
N GLU A 153 10.42 -1.65 2.76
CA GLU A 153 10.87 -0.79 1.67
C GLU A 153 10.82 -1.51 0.31
N GLU A 154 11.35 -2.74 0.24
CA GLU A 154 11.32 -3.55 -0.97
C GLU A 154 9.89 -3.89 -1.41
N ALA A 155 9.02 -4.29 -0.48
CA ALA A 155 7.62 -4.60 -0.76
C ALA A 155 6.86 -3.37 -1.25
N PHE A 156 7.07 -2.21 -0.62
CA PHE A 156 6.45 -0.96 -1.02
C PHE A 156 6.90 -0.53 -2.41
N ASN A 157 8.22 -0.51 -2.65
CA ASN A 157 8.77 -0.14 -3.95
C ASN A 157 8.24 -1.06 -5.06
N ALA A 158 8.15 -2.36 -4.77
CA ALA A 158 7.66 -3.33 -5.74
C ALA A 158 6.17 -3.14 -6.08
N VAL A 159 5.31 -2.78 -5.13
CA VAL A 159 3.89 -2.52 -5.42
C VAL A 159 3.70 -1.19 -6.15
N VAL A 160 4.43 -0.14 -5.77
CA VAL A 160 4.32 1.17 -6.45
C VAL A 160 4.75 1.05 -7.92
N MET A 161 5.87 0.37 -8.18
CA MET A 161 6.32 0.10 -9.56
C MET A 161 5.34 -0.81 -10.32
N TYR A 162 4.71 -1.78 -9.65
CA TYR A 162 3.72 -2.66 -10.28
C TYR A 162 2.51 -1.89 -10.83
N PHE A 163 2.08 -0.83 -10.15
CA PHE A 163 1.01 0.08 -10.61
C PHE A 163 1.52 1.22 -11.52
N GLY A 164 2.80 1.18 -11.93
CA GLY A 164 3.37 2.14 -12.88
C GLY A 164 3.66 3.51 -12.28
N GLU A 165 3.79 3.61 -10.97
CA GLU A 165 4.19 4.82 -10.24
C GLU A 165 5.67 4.74 -9.80
N SER A 166 6.23 5.89 -9.41
CA SER A 166 7.62 5.96 -8.95
C SER A 166 7.66 5.97 -7.42
N PRO A 167 8.34 5.01 -6.77
CA PRO A 167 8.46 5.02 -5.31
C PRO A 167 9.25 6.21 -4.77
N LYS A 168 10.08 6.85 -5.60
CA LYS A 168 10.83 8.06 -5.23
C LYS A 168 9.94 9.29 -5.06
N THR A 169 8.78 9.32 -5.71
CA THR A 169 7.87 10.48 -5.71
C THR A 169 6.52 10.16 -5.09
N THR A 170 6.31 8.92 -4.68
CA THR A 170 5.00 8.42 -4.25
C THR A 170 5.13 7.72 -2.90
N PRO A 171 4.96 8.45 -1.79
CA PRO A 171 4.97 7.86 -0.47
C PRO A 171 3.69 7.04 -0.20
N PRO A 172 3.68 6.17 0.84
CA PRO A 172 2.49 5.41 1.23
C PRO A 172 1.24 6.28 1.47
N SER A 173 1.45 7.49 1.99
CA SER A 173 0.42 8.51 2.25
C SER A 173 -0.20 9.13 1.01
N VAL A 174 0.32 8.82 -0.19
CA VAL A 174 -0.28 9.19 -1.47
C VAL A 174 -0.81 7.94 -2.16
N PHE A 175 -0.03 6.85 -2.15
CA PHE A 175 -0.35 5.61 -2.86
C PHE A 175 -1.57 4.88 -2.28
N PHE A 176 -1.54 4.51 -1.00
CA PHE A 176 -2.60 3.69 -0.39
C PHE A 176 -3.96 4.41 -0.30
N PRO A 177 -4.04 5.73 -0.03
CA PRO A 177 -5.31 6.44 -0.02
C PRO A 177 -6.14 6.31 -1.30
N VAL A 178 -5.51 6.09 -2.45
CA VAL A 178 -6.26 5.87 -3.70
C VAL A 178 -7.12 4.61 -3.59
N PHE A 179 -6.55 3.51 -3.10
CA PHE A 179 -7.31 2.28 -2.86
C PHE A 179 -8.35 2.46 -1.74
N VAL A 180 -8.01 3.17 -0.67
CA VAL A 180 -8.93 3.44 0.44
C VAL A 180 -10.18 4.18 -0.05
N ARG A 181 -9.99 5.27 -0.80
CA ARG A 181 -11.10 6.05 -1.38
C ARG A 181 -11.91 5.21 -2.34
N PHE A 182 -11.25 4.47 -3.24
CA PHE A 182 -11.91 3.59 -4.20
C PHE A 182 -12.77 2.52 -3.52
N ILE A 183 -12.22 1.82 -2.52
CA ILE A 183 -12.95 0.79 -1.75
C ILE A 183 -14.13 1.41 -1.02
N LYS A 184 -13.92 2.55 -0.35
CA LYS A 184 -14.98 3.25 0.39
C LYS A 184 -16.12 3.66 -0.55
N ALA A 185 -15.79 4.22 -1.71
CA ALA A 185 -16.76 4.64 -2.70
C ALA A 185 -17.48 3.45 -3.34
N TYR A 186 -16.77 2.35 -3.61
CA TYR A 186 -17.35 1.13 -4.16
C TYR A 186 -18.36 0.50 -3.19
N LYS A 187 -18.03 0.44 -1.89
CA LYS A 187 -18.95 -0.09 -0.86
C LYS A 187 -20.25 0.70 -0.74
N VAL A 188 -20.26 1.99 -1.07
CA VAL A 188 -21.48 2.82 -1.11
C VAL A 188 -22.40 2.43 -2.28
N GLN A 189 -21.88 1.74 -3.30
CA GLN A 189 -22.67 1.31 -4.46
C GLN A 189 -23.32 -0.07 -4.30
N LEU A 190 -22.93 -0.84 -3.28
CA LEU A 190 -23.45 -2.20 -3.03
C LEU A 190 -24.83 -2.16 -2.36
#